data_AF-A0A932EMM7-F1
#
_entry.id   AF-A0A932EMM7-F1
#
_cell.length_a   1.000
_cell.length_b   1.000
_cell.length_c   1.000
_cell.angle_alpha   90.00
_cell.angle_beta   90.00
_cell.angle_gamma   90.00
#
_symmetry.space_group_name_H-M   'P 1'
#
loop_
_entity.id
_entity.type
_entity.pdbx_description
1 polymer ?
#
loop_
_entity_poly.entity_id
_entity_poly.type
_entity_poly.pdbx_seq_one_letter_code
_entity_poly.pdbx_strand_id
1 'polypeptide(L)'
;MKYHHYLKKLSFVFILALLALPLKTVFAENLSERHAKLSSLAHEVTYFAKRAHEHAEENVQYQSPATSRALGDLHALEERASHFQAQVESSPLEYLHTRQDYDAAVNAYSTASRTLPILNACVHVQRDFNRVGTLLTEINALFQIIENGSLPSVAHRVDDVARELHEDAESTPRRTPQEIQALRDLHALSESARHFHEQVESYKQDPFHTHQDYLNLVNSYSVTRRTFGLLNLCLSSQKSFDELGVLIRQLDNFYINADLRRLAHQADSLATSIHQRAEAAARPGLPIERQALQNLHLLAESARYFHEQVERNVQNPSYAQQAYTNLYNSYVQARRTWAWVSANRVLQQDFDQLATLIRQLQSYFQVDPHPVPPVPPVVPPSPPVPPVPPVPPVPPTPPHRG
;
A
#
# COMPACT_ATOMS: atom_id res chain seq x y z
N MET A 1 -17.22 37.60 5.37
CA MET A 1 -15.97 36.88 5.02
C MET A 1 -15.62 35.65 5.88
N LYS A 2 -16.46 35.18 6.83
CA LYS A 2 -16.15 33.96 7.62
C LYS A 2 -16.68 32.65 7.00
N TYR A 3 -17.72 32.70 6.17
CA TYR A 3 -18.35 31.51 5.56
C TYR A 3 -17.48 30.82 4.48
N HIS A 4 -16.64 31.58 3.78
CA HIS A 4 -15.82 31.05 2.68
C HIS A 4 -14.66 30.16 3.16
N HIS A 5 -14.22 30.35 4.41
CA HIS A 5 -13.16 29.54 5.00
C HIS A 5 -13.67 28.18 5.51
N TYR A 6 -14.94 28.13 5.98
CA TYR A 6 -15.59 26.88 6.39
C TYR A 6 -15.93 25.97 5.19
N LEU A 7 -16.37 26.54 4.07
CA LEU A 7 -16.65 25.80 2.84
C LEU A 7 -15.39 25.16 2.22
N LYS A 8 -14.23 25.82 2.29
CA LYS A 8 -12.94 25.25 1.85
C LYS A 8 -12.45 24.12 2.76
N LYS A 9 -12.69 24.20 4.07
CA LYS A 9 -12.35 23.12 5.00
C LYS A 9 -13.26 21.91 4.84
N LEU A 10 -14.56 22.12 4.63
CA LEU A 10 -15.52 21.04 4.42
C LEU A 10 -15.27 20.27 3.11
N SER A 11 -14.95 20.98 2.02
CA SER A 11 -14.60 20.36 0.73
C SER A 11 -13.29 19.59 0.80
N PHE A 12 -12.29 20.07 1.53
CA PHE A 12 -11.02 19.34 1.72
C PHE A 12 -11.19 18.06 2.54
N VAL A 13 -12.01 18.07 3.61
CA VAL A 13 -12.33 16.88 4.41
C VAL A 13 -13.20 15.89 3.61
N PHE A 14 -14.12 16.38 2.79
CA PHE A 14 -14.98 15.54 1.95
C PHE A 14 -14.18 14.88 0.81
N ILE A 15 -13.22 15.60 0.23
CA ILE A 15 -12.27 15.05 -0.75
C ILE A 15 -11.35 14.03 -0.09
N LEU A 16 -10.81 14.27 1.12
CA LEU A 16 -10.06 13.28 1.89
C LEU A 16 -10.87 12.04 2.26
N ALA A 17 -12.16 12.19 2.59
CA ALA A 17 -13.05 11.06 2.85
C ALA A 17 -13.36 10.25 1.58
N LEU A 18 -13.53 10.92 0.44
CA LEU A 18 -13.70 10.28 -0.89
C LEU A 18 -12.41 9.65 -1.44
N LEU A 19 -11.24 10.18 -1.07
CA LEU A 19 -9.92 9.63 -1.38
C LEU A 19 -9.64 8.30 -0.65
N ALA A 20 -10.21 8.11 0.54
CA ALA A 20 -10.06 6.89 1.33
C ALA A 20 -11.03 5.76 0.92
N LEU A 21 -12.07 6.06 0.12
CA LEU A 21 -13.13 5.12 -0.24
C LEU A 21 -12.71 4.03 -1.26
N PRO A 22 -12.03 4.33 -2.38
CA PRO A 22 -11.70 3.30 -3.39
C PRO A 22 -10.53 2.38 -2.98
N LEU A 23 -9.56 2.89 -2.20
CA LEU A 23 -8.50 2.08 -1.59
C LEU A 23 -9.05 1.15 -0.50
N LYS A 24 -10.10 1.59 0.21
CA LYS A 24 -10.86 0.71 1.10
C LYS A 24 -11.61 -0.36 0.33
N THR A 25 -12.28 -0.07 -0.79
CA THR A 25 -13.19 -1.05 -1.41
C THR A 25 -12.48 -2.27 -2.01
N VAL A 26 -11.33 -2.13 -2.67
CA VAL A 26 -10.66 -3.28 -3.33
C VAL A 26 -9.88 -4.14 -2.33
N PHE A 27 -9.26 -3.53 -1.31
CA PHE A 27 -8.65 -4.28 -0.21
C PHE A 27 -9.70 -4.84 0.75
N ALA A 28 -10.78 -4.11 1.02
CA ALA A 28 -11.89 -4.60 1.83
C ALA A 28 -12.70 -5.67 1.11
N GLU A 29 -12.80 -5.73 -0.22
CA GLU A 29 -13.46 -6.86 -0.90
C GLU A 29 -12.67 -8.16 -0.67
N ASN A 30 -11.35 -8.15 -0.86
CA ASN A 30 -10.52 -9.34 -0.65
C ASN A 30 -10.38 -9.70 0.85
N LEU A 31 -10.33 -8.70 1.74
CA LEU A 31 -10.32 -8.93 3.20
C LEU A 31 -11.70 -9.33 3.74
N SER A 32 -12.80 -8.80 3.19
CA SER A 32 -14.18 -9.14 3.57
C SER A 32 -14.51 -10.57 3.18
N GLU A 33 -14.15 -11.00 1.96
CA GLU A 33 -14.33 -12.41 1.56
C GLU A 33 -13.49 -13.36 2.43
N ARG A 34 -12.25 -12.98 2.73
CA ARG A 34 -11.37 -13.77 3.62
C ARG A 34 -11.89 -13.78 5.06
N HIS A 35 -12.42 -12.67 5.55
CA HIS A 35 -13.01 -12.55 6.87
C HIS A 35 -14.31 -13.35 6.97
N ALA A 36 -15.19 -13.29 5.97
CA ALA A 36 -16.38 -14.11 5.89
C ALA A 36 -16.04 -15.60 5.90
N LYS A 37 -14.97 -16.00 5.18
CA LYS A 37 -14.47 -17.37 5.21
C LYS A 37 -13.89 -17.75 6.57
N LEU A 38 -13.12 -16.87 7.21
CA LEU A 38 -12.57 -17.08 8.56
C LEU A 38 -13.70 -17.22 9.60
N SER A 39 -14.70 -16.36 9.54
CA SER A 39 -15.89 -16.39 10.41
C SER A 39 -16.70 -17.67 10.22
N SER A 40 -16.91 -18.11 8.97
CA SER A 40 -17.56 -19.39 8.67
C SER A 40 -16.79 -20.58 9.25
N LEU A 41 -15.47 -20.60 9.08
CA LEU A 41 -14.63 -21.68 9.61
C LEU A 41 -14.60 -21.68 11.15
N ALA A 42 -14.56 -20.50 11.78
CA ALA A 42 -14.62 -20.37 13.24
C ALA A 42 -15.93 -20.91 13.80
N HIS A 43 -17.07 -20.62 13.15
CA HIS A 43 -18.36 -21.22 13.48
C HIS A 43 -18.34 -22.75 13.37
N GLU A 44 -17.77 -23.30 12.30
CA GLU A 44 -17.68 -24.75 12.14
C GLU A 44 -16.79 -25.38 13.23
N VAL A 45 -15.66 -24.76 13.59
CA VAL A 45 -14.79 -25.22 14.67
C VAL A 45 -15.55 -25.29 15.99
N THR A 46 -16.26 -24.23 16.37
CA THR A 46 -17.10 -24.21 17.59
C THR A 46 -18.18 -25.27 17.55
N TYR A 47 -18.90 -25.39 16.43
CA TYR A 47 -19.97 -26.37 16.26
C TYR A 47 -19.48 -27.81 16.45
N PHE A 48 -18.38 -28.19 15.81
CA PHE A 48 -17.83 -29.54 15.91
C PHE A 48 -17.13 -29.81 17.25
N ALA A 49 -16.50 -28.80 17.87
CA ALA A 49 -15.92 -28.92 19.21
C ALA A 49 -17.00 -29.19 20.26
N LYS A 50 -18.09 -28.40 20.23
CA LYS A 50 -19.25 -28.59 21.08
C LYS A 50 -19.87 -29.98 20.90
N ARG A 51 -20.13 -30.39 19.66
CA ARG A 51 -20.68 -31.73 19.37
C ARG A 51 -19.79 -32.87 19.84
N ALA A 52 -18.47 -32.74 19.70
CA ALA A 52 -17.54 -33.76 20.18
C ALA A 52 -17.59 -33.86 21.71
N HIS A 53 -17.71 -32.74 22.41
CA HIS A 53 -17.86 -32.69 23.87
C HIS A 53 -19.20 -33.29 24.34
N GLU A 54 -20.33 -32.80 23.82
CA GLU A 54 -21.68 -33.28 24.20
C GLU A 54 -21.82 -34.79 23.95
N HIS A 55 -21.43 -35.27 22.77
CA HIS A 55 -21.48 -36.70 22.46
C HIS A 55 -20.51 -37.51 23.33
N ALA A 56 -19.36 -36.96 23.72
CA ALA A 56 -18.44 -37.66 24.62
C ALA A 56 -19.04 -37.78 26.03
N GLU A 57 -19.68 -36.73 26.52
CA GLU A 57 -20.34 -36.72 27.82
C GLU A 57 -21.49 -37.74 27.89
N GLU A 58 -22.34 -37.80 26.85
CA GLU A 58 -23.44 -38.75 26.74
C GLU A 58 -22.99 -40.21 26.69
N ASN A 59 -21.80 -40.48 26.14
CA ASN A 59 -21.28 -41.84 25.96
C ASN A 59 -20.44 -42.35 27.16
N VAL A 60 -20.12 -41.51 28.13
CA VAL A 60 -19.35 -41.90 29.31
C VAL A 60 -20.27 -42.57 30.35
N GLN A 61 -20.18 -43.90 30.45
CA GLN A 61 -20.94 -44.68 31.42
C GLN A 61 -20.27 -44.78 32.82
N TYR A 62 -18.97 -44.47 32.92
CA TYR A 62 -18.20 -44.54 34.18
C TYR A 62 -17.19 -43.38 34.30
N GLN A 63 -17.32 -42.58 35.35
CA GLN A 63 -16.44 -41.42 35.60
C GLN A 63 -15.23 -41.83 36.45
N SER A 64 -14.14 -42.22 35.78
CA SER A 64 -12.83 -42.28 36.42
C SER A 64 -12.17 -40.88 36.43
N PRO A 65 -11.21 -40.59 37.32
CA PRO A 65 -10.47 -39.33 37.29
C PRO A 65 -9.81 -39.02 35.93
N ALA A 66 -9.40 -40.06 35.19
CA ALA A 66 -8.83 -39.92 33.85
C ALA A 66 -9.90 -39.56 32.81
N THR A 67 -11.10 -40.14 32.92
CA THR A 67 -12.25 -39.84 32.07
C THR A 67 -12.76 -38.41 32.29
N SER A 68 -12.84 -37.96 33.55
CA SER A 68 -13.20 -36.58 33.89
C SER A 68 -12.20 -35.57 33.36
N ARG A 69 -10.89 -35.89 33.39
CA ARG A 69 -9.86 -35.03 32.79
C ARG A 69 -10.01 -34.93 31.27
N ALA A 70 -10.23 -36.05 30.60
CA ALA A 70 -10.39 -36.06 29.15
C ALA A 70 -11.67 -35.32 28.68
N LEU A 71 -12.78 -35.42 29.42
CA LEU A 71 -13.96 -34.59 29.21
C LEU A 71 -13.67 -33.10 29.44
N GLY A 72 -12.92 -32.78 30.51
CA GLY A 72 -12.47 -31.41 30.78
C GLY A 72 -11.60 -30.82 29.67
N ASP A 73 -10.73 -31.62 29.04
CA ASP A 73 -9.92 -31.16 27.91
C ASP A 73 -10.77 -30.90 26.64
N LEU A 74 -11.82 -31.70 26.41
CA LEU A 74 -12.79 -31.44 25.33
C LEU A 74 -13.62 -30.19 25.58
N HIS A 75 -14.05 -29.98 26.83
CA HIS A 75 -14.75 -28.75 27.21
C HIS A 75 -13.86 -27.52 27.05
N ALA A 76 -12.59 -27.60 27.46
CA ALA A 76 -11.63 -26.53 27.25
C ALA A 76 -11.42 -26.20 25.76
N LEU A 77 -11.43 -27.21 24.88
CA LEU A 77 -11.42 -26.98 23.43
C LEU A 77 -12.69 -26.25 22.94
N GLU A 78 -13.88 -26.65 23.41
CA GLU A 78 -15.14 -25.96 23.10
C GLU A 78 -15.12 -24.49 23.54
N GLU A 79 -14.69 -24.21 24.77
CA GLU A 79 -14.61 -22.84 25.31
C GLU A 79 -13.64 -21.98 24.48
N ARG A 80 -12.45 -22.52 24.15
CA ARG A 80 -11.45 -21.79 23.37
C ARG A 80 -11.90 -21.57 21.92
N ALA A 81 -12.58 -22.53 21.32
CA ALA A 81 -13.20 -22.37 20.01
C ALA A 81 -14.29 -21.27 20.03
N SER A 82 -15.14 -21.26 21.06
CA SER A 82 -16.19 -20.26 21.25
C SER A 82 -15.61 -18.86 21.45
N HIS A 83 -14.54 -18.74 22.24
CA HIS A 83 -13.83 -17.48 22.45
C HIS A 83 -13.21 -16.96 21.14
N PHE A 84 -12.53 -17.84 20.40
CA PHE A 84 -11.98 -17.52 19.08
C PHE A 84 -13.07 -17.05 18.11
N GLN A 85 -14.21 -17.75 18.01
CA GLN A 85 -15.33 -17.32 17.19
C GLN A 85 -15.85 -15.94 17.60
N ALA A 86 -16.07 -15.70 18.90
CA ALA A 86 -16.53 -14.42 19.39
C ALA A 86 -15.55 -13.29 19.06
N GLN A 87 -14.24 -13.57 19.08
CA GLN A 87 -13.22 -12.60 18.68
C GLN A 87 -13.24 -12.32 17.18
N VAL A 88 -13.45 -13.34 16.34
CA VAL A 88 -13.62 -13.17 14.89
C VAL A 88 -14.83 -12.28 14.61
N GLU A 89 -15.94 -12.49 15.30
CA GLU A 89 -17.19 -11.73 15.09
C GLU A 89 -17.12 -10.29 15.62
N SER A 90 -16.43 -10.07 16.75
CA SER A 90 -16.39 -8.77 17.42
C SER A 90 -15.39 -7.79 16.78
N SER A 91 -14.29 -8.30 16.22
CA SER A 91 -13.22 -7.49 15.66
C SER A 91 -12.77 -7.97 14.26
N PRO A 92 -13.54 -7.67 13.19
CA PRO A 92 -13.25 -8.14 11.84
C PRO A 92 -11.91 -7.71 11.24
N LEU A 93 -11.25 -6.73 11.86
CA LEU A 93 -10.02 -6.08 11.40
C LEU A 93 -8.85 -6.26 12.38
N GLU A 94 -9.04 -6.87 13.56
CA GLU A 94 -7.97 -7.06 14.57
C GLU A 94 -7.40 -8.48 14.48
N TYR A 95 -6.74 -8.71 13.35
CA TYR A 95 -6.16 -9.99 12.94
C TYR A 95 -5.23 -10.64 13.99
N LEU A 96 -4.51 -9.83 14.78
CA LEU A 96 -3.57 -10.30 15.82
C LEU A 96 -4.28 -10.90 17.04
N HIS A 97 -5.34 -10.26 17.54
CA HIS A 97 -6.15 -10.83 18.63
C HIS A 97 -6.85 -12.12 18.19
N THR A 98 -7.30 -12.16 16.94
CA THR A 98 -7.86 -13.38 16.35
C THR A 98 -6.82 -14.49 16.22
N ARG A 99 -5.55 -14.17 15.93
CA ARG A 99 -4.47 -15.16 15.84
C ARG A 99 -4.11 -15.75 17.21
N GLN A 100 -4.01 -14.92 18.25
CA GLN A 100 -3.71 -15.40 19.60
C GLN A 100 -4.81 -16.35 20.12
N ASP A 101 -6.07 -16.02 19.89
CA ASP A 101 -7.19 -16.89 20.26
C ASP A 101 -7.24 -18.17 19.42
N TYR A 102 -6.87 -18.09 18.14
CA TYR A 102 -6.67 -19.27 17.30
C TYR A 102 -5.60 -20.21 17.87
N ASP A 103 -4.43 -19.68 18.25
CA ASP A 103 -3.35 -20.50 18.81
C ASP A 103 -3.77 -21.12 20.15
N ALA A 104 -4.58 -20.43 20.96
CA ALA A 104 -5.18 -20.99 22.17
C ALA A 104 -6.12 -22.17 21.86
N ALA A 105 -6.94 -22.08 20.81
CA ALA A 105 -7.79 -23.17 20.35
C ALA A 105 -6.98 -24.37 19.80
N VAL A 106 -5.88 -24.12 19.06
CA VAL A 106 -4.96 -25.17 18.58
C VAL A 106 -4.26 -25.90 19.74
N ASN A 107 -3.85 -25.17 20.77
CA ASN A 107 -3.25 -25.75 21.97
C ASN A 107 -4.25 -26.60 22.76
N ALA A 108 -5.50 -26.15 22.89
CA ALA A 108 -6.57 -26.92 23.50
C ALA A 108 -6.87 -28.19 22.69
N TYR A 109 -6.91 -28.09 21.35
CA TYR A 109 -7.07 -29.24 20.45
C TYR A 109 -5.94 -30.27 20.63
N SER A 110 -4.69 -29.80 20.68
CA SER A 110 -3.52 -30.65 20.89
C SER A 110 -3.55 -31.36 22.25
N THR A 111 -4.06 -30.68 23.28
CA THR A 111 -4.22 -31.25 24.62
C THR A 111 -5.31 -32.32 24.64
N ALA A 112 -6.50 -31.99 24.12
CA ALA A 112 -7.62 -32.91 24.00
C ALA A 112 -7.30 -34.14 23.13
N SER A 113 -6.50 -33.97 22.07
CA SER A 113 -6.08 -35.08 21.21
C SER A 113 -5.31 -36.16 21.96
N ARG A 114 -4.53 -35.78 22.98
CA ARG A 114 -3.75 -36.72 23.81
C ARG A 114 -4.62 -37.50 24.78
N THR A 115 -5.72 -36.92 25.22
CA THR A 115 -6.62 -37.51 26.23
C THR A 115 -7.86 -38.16 25.64
N LEU A 116 -8.20 -37.85 24.38
CA LEU A 116 -9.32 -38.45 23.63
C LEU A 116 -9.33 -39.99 23.64
N PRO A 117 -8.20 -40.71 23.51
CA PRO A 117 -8.20 -42.18 23.55
C PRO A 117 -8.70 -42.75 24.89
N ILE A 118 -8.59 -42.00 25.99
CA ILE A 118 -9.03 -42.42 27.33
C ILE A 118 -10.56 -42.54 27.40
N LEU A 119 -11.27 -41.79 26.56
CA LEU A 119 -12.73 -41.80 26.50
C LEU A 119 -13.30 -43.03 25.77
N ASN A 120 -12.46 -43.86 25.14
CA ASN A 120 -12.89 -44.91 24.20
C ASN A 120 -13.95 -44.36 23.23
N ALA A 121 -13.68 -43.15 22.73
CA ALA A 121 -14.65 -42.34 22.00
C ALA A 121 -15.28 -43.11 20.85
N CYS A 122 -16.61 -43.03 20.74
CA CYS A 122 -17.32 -43.65 19.63
C CYS A 122 -16.94 -42.98 18.30
N VAL A 123 -17.20 -43.66 17.19
CA VAL A 123 -16.84 -43.22 15.83
C VAL A 123 -17.34 -41.79 15.53
N HIS A 124 -18.47 -41.39 16.12
CA HIS A 124 -19.04 -40.05 15.94
C HIS A 124 -18.24 -38.95 16.65
N VAL A 125 -17.84 -39.17 17.91
CA VAL A 125 -16.98 -38.23 18.65
C VAL A 125 -15.63 -38.07 17.95
N GLN A 126 -15.03 -39.18 17.50
CA GLN A 126 -13.75 -39.14 16.81
C GLN A 126 -13.85 -38.45 15.45
N ARG A 127 -14.97 -38.61 14.74
CA ARG A 127 -15.24 -37.91 13.47
C ARG A 127 -15.35 -36.40 13.69
N ASP A 128 -16.16 -35.97 14.67
CA ASP A 128 -16.36 -34.56 14.97
C ASP A 128 -15.04 -33.91 15.43
N PHE A 129 -14.28 -34.60 16.29
CA PHE A 129 -12.95 -34.15 16.73
C PHE A 129 -11.95 -34.02 15.58
N ASN A 130 -11.89 -34.99 14.66
CA ASN A 130 -11.00 -34.91 13.50
C ASN A 130 -11.40 -33.79 12.53
N ARG A 131 -12.70 -33.48 12.44
CA ARG A 131 -13.20 -32.35 11.65
C ARG A 131 -12.70 -31.02 12.23
N VAL A 132 -12.67 -30.86 13.55
CA VAL A 132 -12.07 -29.68 14.22
C VAL A 132 -10.61 -29.49 13.79
N GLY A 133 -9.78 -30.54 13.82
CA GLY A 133 -8.37 -30.45 13.42
C GLY A 133 -8.16 -30.05 11.96
N THR A 134 -9.04 -30.53 11.06
CA THR A 134 -9.03 -30.17 9.64
C THR A 134 -9.33 -28.68 9.47
N LEU A 135 -10.39 -28.20 10.12
CA LEU A 135 -10.81 -26.80 10.07
C LEU A 135 -9.76 -25.86 10.66
N LEU A 136 -9.12 -26.23 11.79
CA LEU A 136 -8.01 -25.46 12.36
C LEU A 136 -6.83 -25.38 11.38
N THR A 137 -6.57 -26.42 10.58
CA THR A 137 -5.52 -26.39 9.55
C THR A 137 -5.91 -25.47 8.38
N GLU A 138 -7.16 -25.48 7.95
CA GLU A 138 -7.69 -24.57 6.92
C GLU A 138 -7.64 -23.10 7.37
N ILE A 139 -7.95 -22.85 8.64
CA ILE A 139 -7.81 -21.54 9.27
C ILE A 139 -6.33 -21.11 9.31
N ASN A 140 -5.40 -22.02 9.65
CA ASN A 140 -3.97 -21.70 9.60
C ASN A 140 -3.51 -21.27 8.21
N ALA A 141 -3.98 -21.95 7.16
CA ALA A 141 -3.65 -21.59 5.79
C ALA A 141 -4.19 -20.20 5.42
N LEU A 142 -5.38 -19.83 5.92
CA LEU A 142 -5.90 -18.47 5.78
C LEU A 142 -5.06 -17.44 6.52
N PHE A 143 -4.65 -17.73 7.76
CA PHE A 143 -3.72 -16.87 8.49
C PHE A 143 -2.41 -16.72 7.71
N GLN A 144 -1.78 -17.79 7.25
CA GLN A 144 -0.54 -17.69 6.46
C GLN A 144 -0.70 -16.86 5.17
N ILE A 145 -1.86 -16.88 4.51
CA ILE A 145 -2.14 -16.05 3.34
C ILE A 145 -2.32 -14.56 3.70
N ILE A 146 -2.84 -14.26 4.89
CA ILE A 146 -3.06 -12.89 5.38
C ILE A 146 -1.76 -12.32 6.00
N GLU A 147 -0.96 -13.17 6.66
CA GLU A 147 0.36 -12.87 7.23
C GLU A 147 1.37 -12.48 6.15
N ASN A 148 1.38 -13.19 5.03
CA ASN A 148 2.35 -12.98 3.96
C ASN A 148 2.10 -11.74 3.08
N GLY A 149 1.07 -10.93 3.35
CA GLY A 149 0.69 -9.85 2.43
C GLY A 149 0.09 -8.58 3.02
N SER A 150 -0.12 -8.48 4.34
CA SER A 150 -0.70 -7.28 4.97
C SER A 150 0.34 -6.46 5.74
N LEU A 151 0.27 -5.12 5.61
CA LEU A 151 1.19 -4.20 6.27
C LEU A 151 1.31 -4.43 7.80
N PRO A 152 0.22 -4.62 8.57
CA PRO A 152 0.32 -4.92 10.00
C PRO A 152 1.10 -6.18 10.31
N SER A 153 0.87 -7.25 9.56
CA SER A 153 1.52 -8.52 9.85
C SER A 153 3.01 -8.44 9.57
N VAL A 154 3.42 -7.76 8.50
CA VAL A 154 4.85 -7.55 8.21
C VAL A 154 5.46 -6.62 9.27
N ALA A 155 4.76 -5.56 9.70
CA ALA A 155 5.23 -4.66 10.73
C ALA A 155 5.42 -5.35 12.09
N HIS A 156 4.44 -6.14 12.53
CA HIS A 156 4.52 -6.93 13.76
C HIS A 156 5.65 -7.96 13.71
N ARG A 157 5.79 -8.67 12.59
CA ARG A 157 6.87 -9.66 12.43
C ARG A 157 8.25 -9.00 12.45
N VAL A 158 8.38 -7.79 11.88
CA VAL A 158 9.62 -7.01 11.93
C VAL A 158 9.95 -6.59 13.37
N ASP A 159 8.95 -6.17 14.15
CA ASP A 159 9.10 -5.86 15.58
C ASP A 159 9.56 -7.07 16.39
N ASP A 160 8.84 -8.19 16.30
CA ASP A 160 9.17 -9.44 17.00
C ASP A 160 10.60 -9.90 16.70
N VAL A 161 10.96 -10.01 15.42
CA VAL A 161 12.26 -10.51 15.00
C VAL A 161 13.38 -9.55 15.43
N ALA A 162 13.17 -8.23 15.33
CA ALA A 162 14.16 -7.25 15.75
C ALA A 162 14.38 -7.27 17.28
N ARG A 163 13.30 -7.45 18.05
CA ARG A 163 13.34 -7.55 19.51
C ARG A 163 14.04 -8.84 19.96
N GLU A 164 13.67 -9.99 19.40
CA GLU A 164 14.30 -11.28 19.71
C GLU A 164 15.81 -11.24 19.42
N LEU A 165 16.22 -10.67 18.28
CA LEU A 165 17.63 -10.50 17.93
C LEU A 165 18.38 -9.63 18.94
N HIS A 166 17.76 -8.55 19.40
CA HIS A 166 18.35 -7.67 20.39
C HIS A 166 18.51 -8.38 21.75
N GLU A 167 17.49 -9.10 22.21
CA GLU A 167 17.52 -9.88 23.45
C GLU A 167 18.60 -10.98 23.40
N ASP A 168 18.69 -11.71 22.29
CA ASP A 168 19.74 -12.70 22.03
C ASP A 168 21.13 -12.07 22.12
N ALA A 169 21.33 -10.93 21.45
CA ALA A 169 22.60 -10.22 21.46
C ALA A 169 22.94 -9.67 22.85
N GLU A 170 21.94 -9.21 23.61
CA GLU A 170 22.10 -8.73 24.98
C GLU A 170 22.53 -9.83 25.96
N SER A 171 22.08 -11.06 25.74
CA SER A 171 22.41 -12.21 26.59
C SER A 171 23.86 -12.70 26.46
N THR A 172 24.59 -12.25 25.43
CA THR A 172 25.96 -12.73 25.15
C THR A 172 27.03 -11.99 25.98
N PRO A 173 27.74 -12.67 26.90
CA PRO A 173 28.60 -12.01 27.89
C PRO A 173 30.06 -11.91 27.42
N ARG A 174 30.37 -10.91 26.58
CA ARG A 174 31.71 -10.30 26.30
C ARG A 174 31.57 -9.38 25.08
N ARG A 175 31.83 -8.07 25.23
CA ARG A 175 31.74 -7.12 24.10
C ARG A 175 32.96 -6.21 24.01
N THR A 176 33.67 -6.31 22.90
CA THR A 176 34.61 -5.32 22.37
C THR A 176 33.88 -4.01 22.08
N PRO A 177 34.59 -2.86 21.93
CA PRO A 177 33.96 -1.60 21.53
C PRO A 177 33.15 -1.70 20.24
N GLN A 178 33.58 -2.56 19.31
CA GLN A 178 32.88 -2.82 18.04
C GLN A 178 31.58 -3.61 18.26
N GLU A 179 31.59 -4.64 19.10
CA GLU A 179 30.39 -5.38 19.51
C GLU A 179 29.41 -4.50 20.29
N ILE A 180 29.91 -3.58 21.13
CA ILE A 180 29.06 -2.59 21.82
C ILE A 180 28.36 -1.68 20.82
N GLN A 181 29.06 -1.21 19.78
CA GLN A 181 28.45 -0.38 18.75
C GLN A 181 27.41 -1.16 17.94
N ALA A 182 27.73 -2.39 17.53
CA ALA A 182 26.79 -3.24 16.79
C ALA A 182 25.53 -3.55 17.60
N LEU A 183 25.65 -3.73 18.92
CA LEU A 183 24.50 -3.91 19.81
C LEU A 183 23.64 -2.64 19.87
N ARG A 184 24.26 -1.45 19.95
CA ARG A 184 23.52 -0.17 19.92
C ARG A 184 22.77 0.02 18.62
N ASP A 185 23.38 -0.35 17.50
CA ASP A 185 22.73 -0.28 16.19
C ASP A 185 21.52 -1.25 16.15
N LEU A 186 21.67 -2.47 16.67
CA LEU A 186 20.59 -3.46 16.77
C LEU A 186 19.47 -3.01 17.72
N HIS A 187 19.80 -2.37 18.84
CA HIS A 187 18.81 -1.74 19.73
C HIS A 187 18.03 -0.64 19.01
N ALA A 188 18.72 0.24 18.27
CA ALA A 188 18.07 1.30 17.50
C ALA A 188 17.15 0.74 16.40
N LEU A 189 17.52 -0.38 15.79
CA LEU A 189 16.66 -1.12 14.87
C LEU A 189 15.42 -1.68 15.57
N SER A 190 15.57 -2.34 16.72
CA SER A 190 14.43 -2.83 17.51
C SER A 190 13.47 -1.71 17.89
N GLU A 191 13.98 -0.57 18.35
CA GLU A 191 13.14 0.59 18.69
C GLU A 191 12.45 1.20 17.46
N SER A 192 13.14 1.24 16.32
CA SER A 192 12.54 1.71 15.05
C SER A 192 11.44 0.75 14.57
N ALA A 193 11.63 -0.55 14.74
CA ALA A 193 10.67 -1.58 14.38
C ALA A 193 9.40 -1.50 15.27
N ARG A 194 9.59 -1.37 16.58
CA ARG A 194 8.51 -1.15 17.54
C ARG A 194 7.72 0.11 17.24
N HIS A 195 8.41 1.25 17.05
CA HIS A 195 7.73 2.50 16.69
C HIS A 195 6.97 2.36 15.38
N PHE A 196 7.58 1.76 14.34
CA PHE A 196 6.91 1.52 13.07
C PHE A 196 5.64 0.67 13.22
N HIS A 197 5.72 -0.42 13.99
CA HIS A 197 4.59 -1.28 14.32
C HIS A 197 3.45 -0.50 15.01
N GLU A 198 3.75 0.25 16.07
CA GLU A 198 2.78 1.08 16.80
C GLU A 198 2.10 2.11 15.88
N GLN A 199 2.83 2.70 14.95
CA GLN A 199 2.29 3.65 13.98
C GLN A 199 1.35 2.97 12.97
N VAL A 200 1.72 1.77 12.48
CA VAL A 200 0.88 0.97 11.59
C VAL A 200 -0.44 0.59 12.25
N GLU A 201 -0.41 0.21 13.53
CA GLU A 201 -1.61 -0.07 14.32
C GLU A 201 -2.47 1.20 14.51
N SER A 202 -1.85 2.31 14.93
CA SER A 202 -2.55 3.56 15.23
C SER A 202 -3.25 4.18 14.03
N TYR A 203 -2.63 4.10 12.85
CA TYR A 203 -3.12 4.74 11.62
C TYR A 203 -3.90 3.81 10.70
N LYS A 204 -4.35 2.65 11.19
CA LYS A 204 -5.18 1.69 10.44
C LYS A 204 -4.61 1.39 9.06
N GLN A 205 -3.30 1.16 8.99
CA GLN A 205 -2.64 0.74 7.75
C GLN A 205 -2.56 1.81 6.67
N ASP A 206 -2.72 3.09 7.01
CA ASP A 206 -2.52 4.18 6.07
C ASP A 206 -1.02 4.33 5.72
N PRO A 207 -0.61 3.97 4.49
CA PRO A 207 0.80 4.06 4.07
C PRO A 207 1.33 5.49 4.12
N PHE A 208 0.48 6.52 4.07
CA PHE A 208 0.95 7.90 4.05
C PHE A 208 1.41 8.38 5.41
N HIS A 209 0.73 7.94 6.47
CA HIS A 209 1.08 8.32 7.84
C HIS A 209 2.30 7.54 8.36
N THR A 210 2.52 6.35 7.83
CA THR A 210 3.55 5.40 8.29
C THR A 210 4.82 5.40 7.43
N HIS A 211 4.84 6.15 6.32
CA HIS A 211 5.96 6.17 5.38
C HIS A 211 7.28 6.65 6.02
N GLN A 212 7.23 7.71 6.83
CA GLN A 212 8.44 8.23 7.47
C GLN A 212 9.02 7.23 8.47
N ASP A 213 8.16 6.52 9.20
CA ASP A 213 8.58 5.48 10.15
C ASP A 213 9.18 4.28 9.44
N TYR A 214 8.61 3.89 8.29
CA TYR A 214 9.21 2.90 7.41
C TYR A 214 10.62 3.34 6.93
N LEU A 215 10.80 4.60 6.51
CA LEU A 215 12.12 5.09 6.10
C LEU A 215 13.13 5.08 7.27
N ASN A 216 12.68 5.42 8.49
CA ASN A 216 13.51 5.34 9.69
C ASN A 216 13.93 3.89 9.98
N LEU A 217 13.00 2.95 9.90
CA LEU A 217 13.25 1.50 10.03
C LEU A 217 14.27 1.00 8.99
N VAL A 218 14.10 1.33 7.71
CA VAL A 218 15.04 0.94 6.64
C VAL A 218 16.44 1.50 6.88
N ASN A 219 16.54 2.75 7.35
CA ASN A 219 17.81 3.37 7.68
C ASN A 219 18.50 2.64 8.84
N SER A 220 17.77 2.34 9.93
CA SER A 220 18.29 1.57 11.07
C SER A 220 18.71 0.16 10.66
N TYR A 221 17.95 -0.50 9.78
CA TYR A 221 18.31 -1.81 9.23
C TYR A 221 19.60 -1.74 8.39
N SER A 222 19.75 -0.73 7.54
CA SER A 222 20.94 -0.52 6.70
C SER A 222 22.22 -0.27 7.52
N VAL A 223 22.11 0.43 8.64
CA VAL A 223 23.21 0.62 9.60
C VAL A 223 23.53 -0.72 10.27
N THR A 224 22.54 -1.38 10.85
CA THR A 224 22.71 -2.66 11.55
C THR A 224 23.29 -3.74 10.63
N ARG A 225 22.88 -3.82 9.36
CA ARG A 225 23.43 -4.78 8.38
C ARG A 225 24.94 -4.67 8.21
N ARG A 226 25.52 -3.49 8.40
CA ARG A 226 26.97 -3.28 8.28
C ARG A 226 27.73 -3.73 9.53
N THR A 227 27.08 -3.73 10.68
CA THR A 227 27.70 -4.01 11.98
C THR A 227 27.29 -5.34 12.58
N PHE A 228 26.20 -5.97 12.12
CA PHE A 228 25.65 -7.21 12.66
C PHE A 228 26.65 -8.36 12.72
N GLY A 229 27.48 -8.52 11.69
CA GLY A 229 28.52 -9.56 11.64
C GLY A 229 29.58 -9.44 12.75
N LEU A 230 29.63 -8.32 13.46
CA LEU A 230 30.52 -8.12 14.61
C LEU A 230 29.99 -8.78 15.89
N LEU A 231 28.67 -9.06 15.99
CA LEU A 231 28.05 -9.59 17.22
C LEU A 231 28.30 -11.09 17.46
N ASN A 232 28.92 -11.79 16.51
CA ASN A 232 29.28 -13.21 16.57
C ASN A 232 28.16 -14.11 17.16
N LEU A 233 26.92 -13.85 16.74
CA LEU A 233 25.73 -14.57 17.19
C LEU A 233 25.65 -15.96 16.55
N CYS A 234 24.79 -16.81 17.12
CA CYS A 234 24.59 -18.16 16.62
C CYS A 234 23.86 -18.18 15.27
N LEU A 235 23.88 -19.35 14.60
CA LEU A 235 23.26 -19.53 13.29
C LEU A 235 21.75 -19.25 13.28
N SER A 236 21.04 -19.40 14.40
CA SER A 236 19.62 -19.03 14.49
C SER A 236 19.43 -17.52 14.40
N SER A 237 20.22 -16.72 15.11
CA SER A 237 20.16 -15.25 15.01
C SER A 237 20.56 -14.76 13.62
N GLN A 238 21.50 -15.43 12.93
CA GLN A 238 21.78 -15.10 11.52
C GLN A 238 20.56 -15.33 10.62
N LYS A 239 19.83 -16.44 10.79
CA LYS A 239 18.60 -16.72 10.04
C LYS A 239 17.51 -15.69 10.32
N SER A 240 17.34 -15.31 11.59
CA SER A 240 16.39 -14.26 11.98
C SER A 240 16.76 -12.91 11.35
N PHE A 241 18.04 -12.58 11.26
CA PHE A 241 18.48 -11.36 10.58
C PHE A 241 18.27 -11.40 9.05
N ASP A 242 18.44 -12.57 8.43
CA ASP A 242 18.12 -12.79 7.01
C ASP A 242 16.60 -12.69 6.75
N GLU A 243 15.77 -13.20 7.67
CA GLU A 243 14.30 -13.06 7.65
C GLU A 243 13.89 -11.59 7.73
N LEU A 244 14.50 -10.81 8.62
CA LEU A 244 14.28 -9.37 8.71
C LEU A 244 14.55 -8.68 7.36
N GLY A 245 15.59 -9.11 6.63
CA GLY A 245 15.88 -8.63 5.28
C GLY A 245 14.81 -8.99 4.23
N VAL A 246 14.14 -10.13 4.37
CA VAL A 246 12.99 -10.50 3.53
C VAL A 246 11.80 -9.59 3.83
N LEU A 247 11.50 -9.37 5.11
CA LEU A 247 10.38 -8.54 5.56
C LEU A 247 10.56 -7.07 5.16
N ILE A 248 11.78 -6.52 5.30
CA ILE A 248 12.08 -5.16 4.81
C ILE A 248 11.83 -5.04 3.31
N ARG A 249 12.21 -6.04 2.49
CA ARG A 249 11.89 -6.03 1.04
C ARG A 249 10.38 -6.10 0.75
N GLN A 250 9.62 -6.79 1.59
CA GLN A 250 8.16 -6.81 1.47
C GLN A 250 7.58 -5.42 1.78
N LEU A 251 8.07 -4.73 2.82
CA LEU A 251 7.71 -3.35 3.12
C LEU A 251 8.10 -2.41 1.98
N ASP A 252 9.30 -2.54 1.41
CA ASP A 252 9.75 -1.75 0.26
C ASP A 252 8.74 -1.84 -0.89
N ASN A 253 8.34 -3.05 -1.27
CA ASN A 253 7.35 -3.26 -2.33
C ASN A 253 6.00 -2.62 -1.99
N PHE A 254 5.57 -2.69 -0.73
CA PHE A 254 4.32 -2.08 -0.29
C PHE A 254 4.36 -0.55 -0.43
N TYR A 255 5.40 0.10 0.10
CA TYR A 255 5.52 1.57 0.06
C TYR A 255 5.82 2.13 -1.33
N ILE A 256 6.58 1.41 -2.16
CA ILE A 256 6.81 1.75 -3.57
C ILE A 256 5.48 1.77 -4.34
N ASN A 257 4.61 0.79 -4.10
CA ASN A 257 3.29 0.74 -4.75
C ASN A 257 2.34 1.82 -4.22
N ALA A 258 2.34 2.08 -2.92
CA ALA A 258 1.55 3.14 -2.31
C ALA A 258 1.95 4.53 -2.84
N ASP A 259 3.24 4.78 -3.00
CA ASP A 259 3.74 6.05 -3.55
C ASP A 259 3.38 6.21 -5.04
N LEU A 260 3.48 5.14 -5.84
CA LEU A 260 3.04 5.19 -7.24
C LEU A 260 1.56 5.53 -7.38
N ARG A 261 0.69 4.89 -6.58
CA ARG A 261 -0.75 5.19 -6.54
C ARG A 261 -1.01 6.65 -6.20
N ARG A 262 -0.31 7.18 -5.19
CA ARG A 262 -0.38 8.59 -4.80
C ARG A 262 -0.01 9.52 -5.95
N LEU A 263 1.13 9.28 -6.58
CA LEU A 263 1.61 10.11 -7.69
C LEU A 263 0.64 10.07 -8.88
N ALA A 264 0.09 8.90 -9.20
CA ALA A 264 -0.88 8.72 -10.26
C ALA A 264 -2.19 9.47 -9.98
N HIS A 265 -2.72 9.34 -8.76
CA HIS A 265 -3.90 10.08 -8.34
C HIS A 265 -3.65 11.61 -8.38
N GLN A 266 -2.52 12.07 -7.86
CA GLN A 266 -2.17 13.50 -7.87
C GLN A 266 -2.07 14.05 -9.30
N ALA A 267 -1.49 13.28 -10.22
CA ALA A 267 -1.39 13.64 -11.63
C ALA A 267 -2.78 13.75 -12.29
N ASP A 268 -3.69 12.78 -12.05
CA ASP A 268 -5.06 12.80 -12.55
C ASP A 268 -5.85 14.01 -12.03
N SER A 269 -5.85 14.22 -10.70
CA SER A 269 -6.55 15.33 -10.07
C SER A 269 -6.08 16.68 -10.60
N LEU A 270 -4.76 16.85 -10.73
CA LEU A 270 -4.17 18.09 -11.19
C LEU A 270 -4.41 18.34 -12.68
N ALA A 271 -4.24 17.32 -13.53
CA ALA A 271 -4.52 17.41 -14.96
C ALA A 271 -6.01 17.72 -15.24
N THR A 272 -6.92 17.04 -14.55
CA THR A 272 -8.36 17.32 -14.61
C THR A 272 -8.67 18.75 -14.19
N SER A 273 -8.05 19.22 -13.09
CA SER A 273 -8.28 20.57 -12.59
C SER A 273 -7.71 21.67 -13.50
N ILE A 274 -6.57 21.42 -14.14
CA ILE A 274 -6.00 22.30 -15.18
C ILE A 274 -6.97 22.41 -16.36
N HIS A 275 -7.49 21.28 -16.85
CA HIS A 275 -8.42 21.25 -17.98
C HIS A 275 -9.70 22.04 -17.67
N GLN A 276 -10.33 21.79 -16.52
CA GLN A 276 -11.56 22.50 -16.11
C GLN A 276 -11.35 24.00 -15.95
N ARG A 277 -10.22 24.41 -15.35
CA ARG A 277 -9.89 25.84 -15.18
C ARG A 277 -9.56 26.51 -16.52
N ALA A 278 -8.94 25.79 -17.44
CA ALA A 278 -8.68 26.28 -18.78
C ALA A 278 -9.97 26.44 -19.59
N GLU A 279 -10.90 25.48 -19.52
CA GLU A 279 -12.23 25.61 -20.13
C GLU A 279 -12.98 26.84 -19.61
N ALA A 280 -12.98 27.04 -18.30
CA ALA A 280 -13.63 28.20 -17.68
C ALA A 280 -12.99 29.54 -18.08
N ALA A 281 -11.70 29.55 -18.43
CA ALA A 281 -10.96 30.75 -18.83
C ALA A 281 -11.01 31.02 -20.34
N ALA A 282 -11.34 30.01 -21.16
CA ALA A 282 -11.33 30.13 -22.61
C ALA A 282 -12.46 30.99 -23.15
N ARG A 283 -12.16 31.73 -24.22
CA ARG A 283 -13.15 32.50 -24.96
C ARG A 283 -13.49 31.74 -26.25
N PRO A 284 -14.74 31.26 -26.42
CA PRO A 284 -15.10 30.51 -27.62
C PRO A 284 -14.91 31.39 -28.86
N GLY A 285 -13.90 31.09 -29.68
CA GLY A 285 -13.67 31.80 -30.94
C GLY A 285 -12.28 31.66 -31.54
N LEU A 286 -11.23 31.62 -30.71
CA LEU A 286 -9.84 31.64 -31.20
C LEU A 286 -9.30 30.23 -31.50
N PRO A 287 -8.74 29.96 -32.69
CA PRO A 287 -8.20 28.65 -33.05
C PRO A 287 -7.12 28.13 -32.08
N ILE A 288 -6.26 29.03 -31.57
CA ILE A 288 -5.20 28.68 -30.63
C ILE A 288 -5.74 28.20 -29.28
N GLU A 289 -6.87 28.74 -28.82
CA GLU A 289 -7.52 28.34 -27.56
C GLU A 289 -8.20 26.98 -27.71
N ARG A 290 -8.81 26.70 -28.88
CA ARG A 290 -9.38 25.37 -29.15
C ARG A 290 -8.30 24.28 -29.14
N GLN A 291 -7.16 24.54 -29.77
CA GLN A 291 -6.03 23.60 -29.76
C GLN A 291 -5.47 23.41 -28.35
N ALA A 292 -5.35 24.50 -27.57
CA ALA A 292 -4.91 24.42 -26.17
C ALA A 292 -5.86 23.56 -25.33
N LEU A 293 -7.17 23.81 -25.40
CA LEU A 293 -8.17 23.02 -24.70
C LEU A 293 -8.13 21.54 -25.10
N GLN A 294 -7.96 21.24 -26.39
CA GLN A 294 -7.84 19.86 -26.86
C GLN A 294 -6.60 19.15 -26.29
N ASN A 295 -5.45 19.83 -26.27
CA ASN A 295 -4.23 19.26 -25.68
C ASN A 295 -4.38 19.04 -24.16
N LEU A 296 -5.05 19.96 -23.46
CA LEU A 296 -5.32 19.83 -22.02
C LEU A 296 -6.33 18.71 -21.71
N HIS A 297 -7.31 18.53 -22.58
CA HIS A 297 -8.26 17.42 -22.49
C HIS A 297 -7.54 16.08 -22.63
N LEU A 298 -6.71 15.92 -23.66
CA LEU A 298 -5.90 14.72 -23.86
C LEU A 298 -4.95 14.44 -22.69
N LEU A 299 -4.38 15.48 -22.08
CA LEU A 299 -3.58 15.36 -20.86
C LEU A 299 -4.41 14.82 -19.70
N ALA A 300 -5.62 15.35 -19.46
CA ALA A 300 -6.50 14.88 -18.41
C ALA A 300 -6.94 13.42 -18.63
N GLU A 301 -7.29 13.05 -19.86
CA GLU A 301 -7.64 11.66 -20.21
C GLU A 301 -6.44 10.72 -20.02
N SER A 302 -5.24 11.13 -20.42
CA SER A 302 -4.03 10.32 -20.26
C SER A 302 -3.66 10.15 -18.78
N ALA A 303 -3.86 11.17 -17.95
CA ALA A 303 -3.61 11.11 -16.51
C ALA A 303 -4.62 10.18 -15.81
N ARG A 304 -5.90 10.25 -16.19
CA ARG A 304 -6.93 9.32 -15.72
C ARG A 304 -6.64 7.89 -16.13
N TYR A 305 -6.28 7.67 -17.41
CA TYR A 305 -5.91 6.34 -17.89
C TYR A 305 -4.70 5.78 -17.12
N PHE A 306 -3.68 6.60 -16.87
CA PHE A 306 -2.54 6.21 -16.04
C PHE A 306 -2.95 5.82 -14.63
N HIS A 307 -3.79 6.62 -13.97
CA HIS A 307 -4.35 6.31 -12.65
C HIS A 307 -5.11 4.98 -12.66
N GLU A 308 -5.99 4.73 -13.64
CA GLU A 308 -6.71 3.47 -13.77
C GLU A 308 -5.77 2.26 -13.98
N GLN A 309 -4.71 2.42 -14.78
CA GLN A 309 -3.74 1.35 -15.00
C GLN A 309 -2.94 1.05 -13.74
N VAL A 310 -2.55 2.08 -12.97
CA VAL A 310 -1.87 1.90 -11.68
C VAL A 310 -2.79 1.17 -10.69
N GLU A 311 -4.07 1.54 -10.59
CA GLU A 311 -5.00 0.87 -9.68
C GLU A 311 -5.26 -0.60 -10.06
N ARG A 312 -5.46 -0.89 -11.35
CA ARG A 312 -5.79 -2.24 -11.83
C ARG A 312 -4.60 -3.18 -11.92
N ASN A 313 -3.40 -2.67 -12.21
CA ASN A 313 -2.23 -3.47 -12.58
C ASN A 313 -1.01 -3.21 -11.70
N VAL A 314 -1.20 -2.92 -10.40
CA VAL A 314 -0.08 -2.71 -9.44
C VAL A 314 0.98 -3.83 -9.50
N GLN A 315 0.56 -5.08 -9.72
CA GLN A 315 1.48 -6.22 -9.76
C GLN A 315 2.20 -6.37 -11.11
N ASN A 316 1.82 -5.62 -12.14
CA ASN A 316 2.45 -5.68 -13.46
C ASN A 316 2.93 -4.29 -13.93
N PRO A 317 4.19 -3.94 -13.65
CA PRO A 317 4.72 -2.59 -13.88
C PRO A 317 4.77 -2.19 -15.36
N SER A 318 4.70 -3.14 -16.31
CA SER A 318 4.76 -2.81 -17.75
C SER A 318 3.54 -2.00 -18.21
N TYR A 319 2.36 -2.28 -17.67
CA TYR A 319 1.13 -1.55 -18.02
C TYR A 319 1.16 -0.12 -17.46
N ALA A 320 1.61 0.03 -16.22
CA ALA A 320 1.78 1.35 -15.61
C ALA A 320 2.85 2.18 -16.34
N GLN A 321 3.95 1.57 -16.76
CA GLN A 321 5.01 2.24 -17.53
C GLN A 321 4.51 2.70 -18.91
N GLN A 322 3.78 1.86 -19.63
CA GLN A 322 3.19 2.23 -20.93
C GLN A 322 2.19 3.40 -20.79
N ALA A 323 1.34 3.35 -19.76
CA ALA A 323 0.40 4.42 -19.49
C ALA A 323 1.08 5.72 -19.04
N TYR A 324 2.19 5.63 -18.30
CA TYR A 324 3.05 6.78 -17.99
C TYR A 324 3.65 7.41 -19.25
N THR A 325 4.10 6.62 -20.23
CA THR A 325 4.60 7.15 -21.51
C THR A 325 3.53 7.99 -22.23
N ASN A 326 2.28 7.53 -22.23
CA ASN A 326 1.16 8.29 -22.81
C ASN A 326 0.91 9.60 -22.06
N LEU A 327 0.89 9.56 -20.71
CA LEU A 327 0.78 10.75 -19.87
C LEU A 327 1.90 11.75 -20.15
N TYR A 328 3.15 11.29 -20.22
CA TYR A 328 4.31 12.13 -20.51
C TYR A 328 4.20 12.81 -21.88
N ASN A 329 3.83 12.06 -22.92
CA ASN A 329 3.65 12.60 -24.26
C ASN A 329 2.55 13.66 -24.30
N SER A 330 1.41 13.42 -23.67
CA SER A 330 0.32 14.40 -23.56
C SER A 330 0.73 15.63 -22.76
N TYR A 331 1.53 15.47 -21.70
CA TYR A 331 2.10 16.60 -20.95
C TYR A 331 3.03 17.46 -21.81
N VAL A 332 3.90 16.84 -22.62
CA VAL A 332 4.78 17.57 -23.55
C VAL A 332 3.97 18.35 -24.60
N GLN A 333 2.88 17.77 -25.13
CA GLN A 333 2.00 18.47 -26.06
C GLN A 333 1.25 19.63 -25.39
N ALA A 334 0.76 19.44 -24.17
CA ALA A 334 0.10 20.48 -23.37
C ALA A 334 1.05 21.64 -23.02
N ARG A 335 2.34 21.36 -22.80
CA ARG A 335 3.38 22.40 -22.66
C ARG A 335 3.59 23.23 -23.93
N ARG A 336 3.29 22.72 -25.13
CA ARG A 336 3.41 23.53 -26.36
C ARG A 336 2.36 24.63 -26.43
N THR A 337 1.27 24.48 -25.67
CA THR A 337 0.20 25.48 -25.54
C THR A 337 0.42 26.43 -24.35
N TRP A 338 1.60 26.36 -23.71
CA TRP A 338 1.99 27.12 -22.53
C TRP A 338 1.88 28.63 -22.68
N ALA A 339 2.14 29.18 -23.87
CA ALA A 339 2.08 30.63 -24.09
C ALA A 339 0.68 31.23 -23.83
N TRP A 340 -0.38 30.42 -24.01
CA TRP A 340 -1.75 30.82 -23.65
C TRP A 340 -2.03 30.57 -22.16
N VAL A 341 -1.57 29.43 -21.63
CA VAL A 341 -1.76 29.03 -20.23
C VAL A 341 -1.04 29.97 -19.24
N SER A 342 0.16 30.46 -19.59
CA SER A 342 1.00 31.31 -18.75
C SER A 342 0.45 32.72 -18.53
N ALA A 343 -0.56 33.13 -19.29
CA ALA A 343 -1.30 34.36 -19.02
C ALA A 343 -2.18 34.25 -17.75
N ASN A 344 -2.38 33.03 -17.23
CA ASN A 344 -3.13 32.75 -16.02
C ASN A 344 -2.21 32.17 -14.93
N ARG A 345 -1.91 32.97 -13.89
CA ARG A 345 -1.01 32.59 -12.78
C ARG A 345 -1.43 31.30 -12.06
N VAL A 346 -2.73 31.01 -11.99
CA VAL A 346 -3.23 29.80 -11.31
C VAL A 346 -2.89 28.57 -12.13
N LEU A 347 -3.17 28.60 -13.44
CA LEU A 347 -2.83 27.50 -14.34
C LEU A 347 -1.32 27.26 -14.42
N GLN A 348 -0.52 28.34 -14.37
CA GLN A 348 0.94 28.24 -14.32
C GLN A 348 1.39 27.43 -13.09
N GLN A 349 0.87 27.75 -11.91
CA GLN A 349 1.22 27.06 -10.66
C GLN A 349 0.84 25.57 -10.70
N ASP A 350 -0.34 25.24 -11.20
CA ASP A 350 -0.80 23.85 -11.31
C ASP A 350 0.09 23.06 -12.28
N PHE A 351 0.53 23.67 -13.39
CA PHE A 351 1.45 23.03 -14.33
C PHE A 351 2.85 22.82 -13.77
N ASP A 352 3.36 23.75 -12.95
CA ASP A 352 4.67 23.59 -12.29
C ASP A 352 4.62 22.44 -11.26
N GLN A 353 3.48 22.30 -10.58
CA GLN A 353 3.21 21.14 -9.72
C GLN A 353 3.15 19.84 -10.54
N LEU A 354 2.45 19.85 -11.68
CA LEU A 354 2.38 18.68 -12.57
C LEU A 354 3.75 18.31 -13.13
N ALA A 355 4.58 19.30 -13.49
CA ALA A 355 5.96 19.09 -13.92
C ALA A 355 6.80 18.37 -12.86
N THR A 356 6.55 18.68 -11.58
CA THR A 356 7.23 18.04 -10.45
C THR A 356 6.78 16.59 -10.28
N LEU A 357 5.48 16.32 -10.38
CA LEU A 357 4.94 14.96 -10.36
C LEU A 357 5.47 14.12 -11.53
N ILE A 358 5.52 14.69 -12.75
CA ILE A 358 6.05 14.00 -13.93
C ILE A 358 7.52 13.61 -13.74
N ARG A 359 8.34 14.46 -13.09
CA ARG A 359 9.74 14.15 -12.76
C ARG A 359 9.85 13.05 -11.70
N GLN A 360 9.00 13.05 -10.69
CA GLN A 360 8.96 11.98 -9.68
C GLN A 360 8.60 10.64 -10.32
N LEU A 361 7.56 10.62 -11.16
CA LEU A 361 7.17 9.44 -11.93
C LEU A 361 8.27 8.99 -12.91
N GLN A 362 9.01 9.93 -13.49
CA GLN A 362 10.15 9.60 -14.35
C GLN A 362 11.25 8.87 -13.59
N SER A 363 11.58 9.34 -12.39
CA SER A 363 12.54 8.69 -11.49
C SER A 363 12.06 7.30 -11.07
N TYR A 364 10.75 7.15 -10.85
CA TYR A 364 10.14 5.87 -10.47
C TYR A 364 10.32 4.81 -11.55
N PHE A 365 9.99 5.14 -12.81
CA PHE A 365 10.09 4.19 -13.92
C PHE A 365 11.49 4.08 -14.55
N GLN A 366 12.48 4.83 -14.03
CA GLN A 366 13.84 4.88 -14.57
C GLN A 366 13.88 5.15 -16.09
N VAL A 367 12.94 5.97 -16.58
CA VAL A 367 12.84 6.28 -18.01
C VAL A 367 13.84 7.39 -18.33
N ASP A 368 14.80 7.06 -19.19
CA ASP A 368 15.80 8.02 -19.67
C ASP A 368 15.10 9.31 -20.17
N PRO A 369 15.61 10.51 -19.81
CA PRO A 369 15.11 11.75 -20.36
C PRO A 369 15.46 11.76 -21.84
N HIS A 370 14.55 11.30 -22.71
CA HIS A 370 14.67 11.67 -24.11
C HIS A 370 14.71 13.20 -24.17
N PRO A 371 15.75 13.79 -24.79
CA PRO A 371 15.90 15.22 -24.82
C PRO A 371 14.75 15.79 -25.64
N VAL A 372 13.79 16.42 -24.97
CA VAL A 372 12.95 17.39 -25.65
C VAL A 372 13.91 18.48 -26.12
N PRO A 373 14.00 18.78 -27.42
CA PRO A 373 14.91 19.80 -27.92
C PRO A 373 14.64 21.13 -27.19
N PRO A 374 15.69 21.89 -26.82
CA PRO A 374 15.50 23.18 -26.18
C PRO A 374 14.61 24.04 -27.07
N VAL A 375 13.56 24.60 -26.48
CA VAL A 375 12.65 25.51 -27.17
C VAL A 375 13.46 26.76 -27.53
N PRO A 376 13.64 27.11 -28.82
CA PRO A 376 14.25 28.38 -29.17
C PRO A 376 13.39 29.52 -28.61
N PRO A 377 14.00 30.60 -28.08
CA PRO A 377 13.24 31.74 -27.58
C PRO A 377 12.30 32.25 -28.68
N VAL A 378 11.03 32.43 -28.33
CA VAL A 378 10.03 33.00 -29.22
C VAL A 378 10.47 34.43 -29.55
N VAL A 379 11.04 34.61 -30.74
CA VAL A 379 11.30 35.95 -31.29
C VAL A 379 9.93 36.57 -31.58
N PRO A 380 9.58 37.73 -31.00
CA PRO A 380 8.32 38.39 -31.33
C PRO A 380 8.26 38.65 -32.84
N PRO A 381 7.07 38.50 -33.47
CA PRO A 381 6.94 38.75 -34.90
C PRO A 381 7.40 40.17 -35.21
N SER A 382 8.32 40.29 -36.16
CA SER A 382 8.81 41.59 -36.63
C SER A 382 7.61 42.44 -37.08
N PRO A 383 7.58 43.74 -36.76
CA PRO A 383 6.48 44.61 -37.15
C PRO A 383 6.32 44.58 -38.68
N PRO A 384 5.07 44.67 -39.20
CA PRO A 384 4.81 44.60 -40.61
C PRO A 384 5.59 45.69 -41.36
N VAL A 385 6.30 45.28 -42.40
CA VAL A 385 7.01 46.18 -43.30
C VAL A 385 5.99 47.15 -43.92
N PRO A 386 6.22 48.48 -43.85
CA PRO A 386 5.28 49.44 -44.42
C PRO A 386 5.13 49.24 -45.93
N PRO A 387 3.94 49.51 -46.49
CA PRO A 387 3.66 49.29 -47.90
C PRO A 387 4.61 50.13 -48.77
N VAL A 388 5.24 49.48 -49.75
CA VAL A 388 6.09 50.11 -50.75
C VAL A 388 5.24 51.08 -51.58
N PRO A 389 5.62 52.36 -51.72
CA PRO A 389 4.86 53.32 -52.51
C PRO A 389 4.82 52.90 -53.99
N PRO A 390 3.71 53.18 -54.69
CA PRO A 390 3.54 52.77 -56.09
C PRO A 390 4.61 53.42 -56.98
N VAL A 391 5.22 52.58 -57.81
CA VAL A 391 6.23 52.98 -58.80
C VAL A 391 5.55 53.91 -59.83
N PRO A 392 6.11 55.10 -60.11
CA PRO A 392 5.55 56.01 -61.10
C PRO A 392 5.64 55.41 -62.52
N PRO A 393 4.66 55.71 -63.41
CA PRO A 393 4.64 55.15 -64.75
C PRO A 393 5.84 55.63 -65.59
N VAL A 394 6.43 54.68 -66.31
CA VAL A 394 7.58 54.90 -67.21
C VAL A 394 7.14 55.77 -68.40
N PRO A 395 7.90 56.80 -68.81
CA PRO A 395 7.55 57.62 -69.97
C PRO A 395 7.79 56.86 -71.28
N PRO A 396 6.97 57.12 -72.32
CA PRO A 396 7.13 56.47 -73.62
C PRO A 396 8.43 56.91 -74.30
N THR A 397 9.16 55.93 -74.83
CA THR A 397 10.38 56.10 -75.64
C THR A 397 10.09 56.86 -76.94
N PRO A 398 10.96 57.79 -77.37
CA PRO A 398 10.78 58.54 -78.61
C PRO A 398 11.14 57.67 -79.84
N PRO A 399 10.62 58.00 -81.04
CA PRO A 399 10.85 57.19 -82.23
C PRO A 399 12.28 57.37 -82.75
N HIS A 400 12.91 56.25 -83.12
CA HIS A 400 14.21 56.23 -83.79
C HIS A 400 14.15 57.01 -85.11
N ARG A 401 15.08 57.96 -85.28
CA ARG A 401 15.47 58.53 -86.57
C ARG A 401 16.83 57.96 -86.96
N GLY A 402 16.93 57.52 -88.23
CA GLY A 402 18.17 57.37 -88.98
C GLY A 402 18.84 56.03 -88.84
#